data_AF-A0A6P5TWG0-F1
#
_entry.id   AF-A0A6P5TWG0-F1
#
_cell.length_a   1.000
_cell.length_b   1.000
_cell.length_c   1.000
_cell.angle_alpha   90.00
_cell.angle_beta   90.00
_cell.angle_gamma   90.00
#
_symmetry.space_group_name_H-M   'P 1'
#
loop_
_entity.id
_entity.type
_entity.pdbx_description
1 polymer ?
#
loop_
_entity_poly.entity_id
_entity_poly.type
_entity_poly.pdbx_seq_one_letter_code
_entity_poly.pdbx_strand_id
1 'polypeptide(L)'
;MKPPSTVKEIQSLTGRAAALNRFLSRSTDKCRPFFRALKKGQRDKWDEECEEAFQNLKTYLTSPPLLSKPVPGEDLFVYLAVSNSAVSSALIREELGAQHPVFYTSKALLDAETRYFGPCSFREKATTLLPSSSSHRHDRLFFEVNAAQP
;
A
#
# COMPACT_ATOMS: atom_id res chain seq x y z
N MET A 1 -21.43 6.91 5.57
CA MET A 1 -21.41 5.58 4.90
C MET A 1 -21.92 4.53 5.89
N LYS A 2 -22.86 3.67 5.45
CA LYS A 2 -23.34 2.51 6.21
C LYS A 2 -22.48 1.27 5.87
N PRO A 3 -22.26 0.34 6.81
CA PRO A 3 -21.54 -0.89 6.51
C PRO A 3 -22.33 -1.74 5.51
N PRO A 4 -21.65 -2.37 4.53
CA PRO A 4 -22.30 -3.23 3.55
C PRO A 4 -22.80 -4.52 4.21
N SER A 5 -24.05 -4.85 3.93
CA SER A 5 -24.78 -6.00 4.46
C SER A 5 -24.92 -7.13 3.44
N THR A 6 -24.79 -6.80 2.14
CA THR A 6 -25.00 -7.75 1.03
C THR A 6 -23.73 -7.91 0.20
N VAL A 7 -23.52 -9.08 -0.39
CA VAL A 7 -22.38 -9.36 -1.31
C VAL A 7 -22.25 -8.30 -2.42
N LYS A 8 -23.36 -7.83 -3.00
CA LYS A 8 -23.36 -6.75 -4.00
C LYS A 8 -22.80 -5.43 -3.44
N GLU A 9 -23.10 -5.10 -2.18
CA GLU A 9 -22.61 -3.90 -1.52
C GLU A 9 -21.12 -4.03 -1.20
N ILE A 10 -20.66 -5.22 -0.81
CA ILE A 10 -19.24 -5.52 -0.60
C ILE A 10 -18.47 -5.43 -1.93
N GLN A 11 -19.02 -5.94 -3.03
CA GLN A 11 -18.44 -5.82 -4.38
C GLN A 11 -18.34 -4.34 -4.80
N SER A 12 -19.42 -3.57 -4.62
CA SER A 12 -19.44 -2.14 -4.91
C SER A 12 -18.45 -1.36 -4.05
N LEU A 13 -18.34 -1.68 -2.75
CA LEU A 13 -17.34 -1.10 -1.86
C LEU A 13 -15.92 -1.42 -2.35
N THR A 14 -15.65 -2.68 -2.69
CA THR A 14 -14.33 -3.13 -3.16
C THR A 14 -13.94 -2.45 -4.47
N GLY A 15 -14.87 -2.31 -5.42
CA GLY A 15 -14.64 -1.56 -6.66
C GLY A 15 -14.32 -0.08 -6.42
N ARG A 16 -15.05 0.56 -5.49
CA ARG A 16 -14.76 1.94 -5.07
C ARG A 16 -13.42 2.07 -4.35
N ALA A 17 -13.08 1.12 -3.48
CA ALA A 17 -11.78 1.08 -2.80
C ALA A 17 -10.64 0.91 -3.80
N ALA A 18 -10.79 0.06 -4.82
CA ALA A 18 -9.81 -0.11 -5.89
C ALA A 18 -9.54 1.19 -6.66
N ALA A 19 -10.57 1.99 -6.97
CA ALA A 19 -10.41 3.31 -7.58
C ALA A 19 -9.68 4.31 -6.66
N LEU A 20 -9.77 4.11 -5.35
CA LEU A 20 -9.13 4.93 -4.33
C LEU A 20 -7.74 4.43 -3.93
N ASN A 21 -7.28 3.27 -4.42
CA ASN A 21 -5.97 2.70 -4.08
C ASN A 21 -4.81 3.69 -4.26
N ARG A 22 -4.92 4.61 -5.23
CA ARG A 22 -3.92 5.65 -5.49
C ARG A 22 -3.75 6.70 -4.38
N PHE A 23 -4.75 6.83 -3.51
CA PHE A 23 -4.75 7.74 -2.35
C PHE A 23 -4.53 7.00 -1.02
N LEU A 24 -4.59 5.67 -1.05
CA LEU A 24 -4.60 4.85 0.14
C LEU A 24 -3.25 4.15 0.30
N SER A 25 -2.48 4.56 1.31
CA SER A 25 -1.26 3.84 1.66
C SER A 25 -1.58 2.40 2.08
N ARG A 26 -0.80 1.43 1.56
CA ARG A 26 -0.97 -0.01 1.81
C ARG A 26 -2.42 -0.50 1.65
N SER A 27 -3.10 0.01 0.62
CA SER A 27 -4.52 -0.23 0.38
C SER A 27 -4.88 -1.70 0.21
N THR A 28 -4.01 -2.49 -0.40
CA THR A 28 -4.22 -3.93 -0.56
C THR A 28 -4.28 -4.64 0.78
N ASP A 29 -3.36 -4.33 1.71
CA ASP A 29 -3.37 -4.93 3.05
C ASP A 29 -4.62 -4.52 3.83
N LYS A 30 -5.02 -3.24 3.74
CA LYS A 30 -6.22 -2.69 4.41
C LYS A 30 -7.53 -3.27 3.86
N CYS A 31 -7.60 -3.55 2.57
CA CYS A 31 -8.80 -4.10 1.92
C CYS A 31 -8.85 -5.63 1.91
N ARG A 32 -7.84 -6.29 2.47
CA ARG A 32 -7.74 -7.75 2.54
C ARG A 32 -8.96 -8.43 3.18
N PRO A 33 -9.56 -7.90 4.27
CA PRO A 33 -10.80 -8.45 4.82
C PRO A 33 -11.95 -8.44 3.81
N PHE A 34 -12.10 -7.37 3.02
CA PHE A 34 -13.14 -7.28 2.00
C PHE A 34 -12.96 -8.33 0.89
N PHE A 35 -11.73 -8.55 0.43
CA PHE A 35 -11.44 -9.59 -0.56
C PHE A 35 -11.71 -11.00 -0.03
N ARG A 36 -11.46 -11.23 1.27
CA ARG A 36 -11.80 -12.50 1.94
C ARG A 36 -13.31 -12.72 1.94
N ALA A 37 -14.08 -11.70 2.32
CA ALA A 37 -15.55 -11.75 2.34
C ALA A 37 -16.18 -11.99 0.96
N LEU A 38 -15.47 -11.69 -0.13
CA LEU A 38 -15.93 -11.93 -1.51
C LEU A 38 -15.53 -13.31 -2.07
N LYS A 39 -14.66 -14.07 -1.40
CA LYS A 39 -14.15 -15.35 -1.93
C LYS A 39 -15.21 -16.45 -1.82
N LYS A 40 -15.66 -16.98 -2.97
CA LYS A 40 -16.63 -18.09 -3.05
C LYS A 40 -16.19 -19.27 -2.16
N GLY A 41 -17.06 -19.67 -1.23
CA GLY A 41 -16.85 -20.83 -0.34
C GLY A 41 -16.64 -20.49 1.13
N GLN A 42 -16.31 -19.24 1.47
CA GLN A 42 -16.45 -18.74 2.84
C GLN A 42 -17.78 -18.01 2.93
N ARG A 43 -18.70 -18.56 3.72
CA ARG A 43 -20.05 -18.04 3.89
C ARG A 43 -20.00 -16.58 4.35
N ASP A 44 -20.36 -15.67 3.46
CA ASP A 44 -21.17 -14.46 3.67
C ASP A 44 -21.27 -13.93 5.11
N LYS A 45 -20.15 -13.77 5.79
CA LYS A 45 -20.10 -13.13 7.11
C LYS A 45 -19.14 -11.98 6.99
N TRP A 46 -19.73 -10.81 6.79
CA TRP A 46 -19.15 -9.58 7.27
C TRP A 46 -18.84 -9.78 8.77
N ASP A 47 -17.58 -10.04 9.07
CA ASP A 47 -17.07 -10.31 10.41
C ASP A 47 -16.59 -9.01 11.07
N GLU A 48 -16.16 -9.09 12.33
CA GLU A 48 -15.64 -7.94 13.07
C GLU A 48 -14.40 -7.35 12.39
N GLU A 49 -13.54 -8.19 11.78
CA GLU A 49 -12.37 -7.72 11.00
C GLU A 49 -12.78 -6.88 9.78
N CYS A 50 -13.85 -7.26 9.08
CA CYS A 50 -14.40 -6.48 7.97
C CYS A 50 -14.99 -5.15 8.43
N GLU A 51 -15.71 -5.14 9.56
CA GLU A 51 -16.28 -3.91 10.12
C GLU A 51 -15.18 -2.94 10.56
N GLU A 52 -14.16 -3.44 11.25
CA GLU A 52 -13.01 -2.64 11.67
C GLU A 52 -12.28 -2.05 10.46
N ALA A 53 -11.99 -2.86 9.45
CA ALA A 53 -11.36 -2.40 8.21
C ALA A 53 -12.21 -1.34 7.50
N PHE A 54 -13.53 -1.47 7.53
CA PHE A 54 -14.45 -0.48 6.97
C PHE A 54 -14.45 0.84 7.74
N GLN A 55 -14.46 0.79 9.08
CA GLN A 55 -14.36 2.00 9.90
C GLN A 55 -13.01 2.69 9.71
N ASN A 56 -11.92 1.93 9.64
CA ASN A 56 -10.58 2.46 9.34
C ASN A 56 -10.53 3.14 7.98
N LEU A 57 -11.13 2.51 6.95
CA LEU A 57 -11.26 3.10 5.62
C LEU A 57 -12.08 4.40 5.67
N LYS A 58 -13.21 4.40 6.38
CA LYS A 58 -14.07 5.57 6.52
C LYS A 58 -13.37 6.73 7.23
N THR A 59 -12.67 6.47 8.32
CA THR A 59 -11.86 7.47 9.04
C THR A 59 -10.80 8.06 8.13
N TYR A 60 -10.10 7.21 7.37
CA TYR A 60 -9.09 7.67 6.42
C TYR A 60 -9.68 8.53 5.30
N LEU A 61 -10.84 8.16 4.74
CA LEU A 61 -11.53 8.96 3.74
C LEU A 61 -12.11 10.27 4.29
N THR A 62 -12.31 10.37 5.61
CA THR A 62 -12.75 11.61 6.26
C THR A 62 -11.59 12.61 6.39
N SER A 63 -10.35 12.13 6.47
CA SER A 63 -9.14 12.94 6.48
C SER A 63 -8.16 12.45 5.41
N PRO A 64 -8.48 12.65 4.12
CA PRO A 64 -7.61 12.18 3.06
C PRO A 64 -6.29 12.96 3.10
N PRO A 65 -5.12 12.29 2.99
CA PRO A 65 -3.87 13.01 2.86
C PRO A 65 -3.90 13.84 1.58
N LEU A 66 -3.42 15.08 1.68
CA LEU A 66 -3.26 15.93 0.50
C LEU A 66 -2.16 15.33 -0.37
N LEU A 67 -2.53 14.75 -1.53
CA LEU A 67 -1.53 14.39 -2.53
C LEU A 67 -1.07 15.65 -3.24
N SER A 68 0.25 15.78 -3.37
CA SER A 68 0.87 16.85 -4.15
C SER A 68 0.98 16.45 -5.62
N LYS A 69 0.95 17.45 -6.50
CA LYS A 69 1.18 17.24 -7.93
C LYS A 69 2.67 16.90 -8.15
N PRO A 70 2.99 15.98 -9.07
CA PRO A 70 4.36 15.82 -9.53
C PRO A 70 4.80 17.10 -10.26
N VAL A 71 6.02 17.53 -10.02
CA VAL A 71 6.64 18.65 -10.73
C VAL A 71 7.70 18.06 -11.68
N PRO A 72 7.60 18.30 -13.00
CA PRO A 72 8.60 17.84 -13.94
C PRO A 72 10.00 18.37 -13.59
N GLY A 73 11.00 17.49 -13.62
CA GLY A 73 12.39 17.86 -13.33
C GLY A 73 12.77 17.84 -11.84
N GLU A 74 11.86 17.49 -10.94
CA GLU A 74 12.18 17.23 -9.54
C GLU A 74 12.52 15.76 -9.28
N ASP A 75 13.44 15.53 -8.36
CA ASP A 75 13.75 14.20 -7.85
C ASP A 75 12.59 13.67 -7.00
N LEU A 76 12.12 12.46 -7.34
CA LEU A 76 11.08 11.76 -6.60
C LEU A 76 11.67 10.57 -5.85
N PHE A 77 11.20 10.37 -4.64
CA PHE A 77 11.59 9.28 -3.76
C PHE A 77 10.53 8.19 -3.77
N VAL A 78 10.95 6.94 -3.90
CA VAL A 78 10.06 5.79 -3.81
C VAL A 78 10.32 5.06 -2.49
N TYR A 79 9.34 5.06 -1.60
CA TYR A 79 9.35 4.23 -0.40
C TYR A 79 8.63 2.93 -0.68
N LEU A 80 9.31 1.81 -0.45
CA LEU A 80 8.75 0.48 -0.62
C LEU A 80 8.40 -0.13 0.74
N ALA A 81 7.24 -0.75 0.82
CA ALA A 81 6.79 -1.51 1.96
C ALA A 81 6.33 -2.88 1.49
N VAL A 82 6.96 -3.92 2.04
CA VAL A 82 6.64 -5.32 1.72
C VAL A 82 5.98 -5.96 2.94
N SER A 83 4.85 -6.61 2.72
CA SER A 83 4.17 -7.48 3.67
C SER A 83 4.15 -8.91 3.12
N ASN A 84 3.75 -9.87 3.95
CA ASN A 84 3.60 -11.26 3.52
C ASN A 84 2.53 -11.44 2.42
N SER A 85 1.65 -10.45 2.24
CA SER A 85 0.51 -10.52 1.33
C SER A 85 0.51 -9.46 0.23
N ALA A 86 1.33 -8.42 0.33
CA ALA A 86 1.32 -7.32 -0.62
C ALA A 86 2.66 -6.58 -0.67
N VAL A 87 2.93 -5.97 -1.83
CA VAL A 87 3.98 -4.95 -1.98
C VAL A 87 3.29 -3.63 -2.23
N SER A 88 3.69 -2.61 -1.48
CA SER A 88 3.18 -1.26 -1.63
C SER A 88 4.33 -0.29 -1.84
N SER A 89 4.08 0.76 -2.62
CA SER A 89 5.03 1.86 -2.78
C SER A 89 4.34 3.21 -2.62
N ALA A 90 5.12 4.19 -2.16
CA ALA A 90 4.73 5.59 -2.07
C ALA A 90 5.76 6.43 -2.81
N LEU A 91 5.30 7.19 -3.80
CA LEU A 91 6.07 8.19 -4.51
C LEU A 91 5.95 9.50 -3.74
N ILE A 92 7.07 10.07 -3.33
CA ILE A 92 7.17 11.24 -2.47
C ILE A 92 8.07 12.27 -3.15
N ARG A 93 7.67 13.54 -3.18
CA ARG A 93 8.57 14.65 -3.50
C ARG A 93 9.07 15.29 -2.22
N GLU A 94 10.30 15.77 -2.21
CA GLU A 94 10.88 16.47 -1.06
C GLU A 94 11.14 17.92 -1.43
N GLU A 95 10.49 18.85 -0.73
CA GLU A 95 10.61 20.29 -0.96
C GLU A 95 11.06 20.94 0.35
N LEU A 96 12.26 21.51 0.37
CA LEU A 96 12.83 22.17 1.57
C LEU A 96 12.85 21.29 2.84
N GLY A 97 13.00 19.98 2.67
CA GLY A 97 12.97 18.98 3.75
C GLY A 97 11.56 18.53 4.16
N ALA A 98 10.50 19.06 3.55
CA ALA A 98 9.14 18.58 3.72
C ALA A 98 8.82 17.48 2.70
N GLN A 99 8.28 16.36 3.18
CA GLN A 99 7.86 15.24 2.34
C GLN A 99 6.41 15.38 1.92
N HIS A 100 6.18 15.36 0.61
CA HIS A 100 4.87 15.48 0.01
C HIS A 100 4.55 14.23 -0.80
N PRO A 101 3.55 13.42 -0.40
CA PRO A 101 3.17 12.25 -1.17
C PRO A 101 2.53 12.66 -2.49
N VAL A 102 3.00 12.06 -3.58
CA VAL A 102 2.51 12.28 -4.94
C VAL A 102 1.57 11.16 -5.35
N PHE A 103 1.93 9.91 -5.05
CA PHE A 103 1.19 8.75 -5.51
C PHE A 103 1.41 7.53 -4.62
N TYR A 104 0.36 6.75 -4.36
CA TYR A 104 0.46 5.44 -3.72
C TYR A 104 0.13 4.32 -4.70
N THR A 105 0.83 3.20 -4.61
CA THR A 105 0.41 1.96 -5.26
C THR A 105 0.58 0.78 -4.32
N SER A 106 -0.24 -0.23 -4.53
CA SER A 106 -0.25 -1.44 -3.73
C SER A 106 -0.73 -2.59 -4.59
N LYS A 107 0.00 -3.70 -4.56
CA LYS A 107 -0.28 -4.92 -5.31
C LYS A 107 -0.31 -6.10 -4.35
N ALA A 108 -1.37 -6.91 -4.41
CA ALA A 108 -1.40 -8.20 -3.73
C ALA A 108 -0.38 -9.14 -4.33
N LEU A 109 0.39 -9.82 -3.48
CA LEU A 109 1.27 -10.89 -3.89
C LEU A 109 0.43 -12.14 -4.16
N LEU A 110 0.64 -12.76 -5.32
CA LEU A 110 0.08 -14.06 -5.64
C LEU A 110 0.81 -15.17 -4.86
N ASP A 111 0.19 -16.33 -4.68
CA ASP A 111 0.79 -17.49 -3.97
C ASP A 111 2.16 -17.90 -4.51
N ALA A 112 2.43 -17.65 -5.79
CA ALA A 112 3.76 -17.88 -6.37
C ALA A 112 4.77 -16.81 -5.95
N GLU A 113 4.35 -15.55 -5.85
CA GLU A 113 5.19 -14.40 -5.50
C GLU A 113 5.49 -14.37 -3.98
N THR A 114 4.56 -14.81 -3.12
CA THR A 114 4.76 -14.89 -1.66
C THR A 114 5.87 -15.87 -1.26
N ARG A 115 6.18 -16.87 -2.10
CA ARG A 115 7.33 -17.79 -1.88
C ARG A 115 8.68 -17.10 -2.08
N TYR A 116 8.74 -16.08 -2.93
CA TYR A 116 9.96 -15.32 -3.19
C TYR A 116 10.09 -14.10 -2.27
N PHE A 117 8.98 -13.42 -1.97
CA PHE A 117 8.94 -12.18 -1.17
C PHE A 117 8.47 -12.39 0.27
N GLY A 118 8.32 -13.65 0.70
CA GLY A 118 7.92 -13.99 2.06
C GLY A 118 8.95 -13.55 3.12
N PRO A 119 8.54 -13.49 4.39
CA PRO A 119 9.33 -12.92 5.49
C PRO A 119 10.64 -13.68 5.74
N CYS A 120 10.73 -14.96 5.34
CA CYS A 120 11.98 -15.71 5.42
C CYS A 120 12.98 -15.31 4.32
N SER A 121 12.55 -15.03 3.09
CA SER A 121 13.47 -14.77 1.96
C SER A 121 13.95 -13.32 1.87
N PHE A 122 13.16 -12.32 2.30
CA PHE A 122 13.58 -10.92 2.26
C PHE A 122 14.50 -10.55 3.44
N ARG A 123 14.21 -11.12 4.63
CA ARG A 123 15.05 -10.91 5.82
C ARG A 123 16.44 -11.53 5.66
N GLU A 124 16.56 -12.62 4.91
CA GLU A 124 17.83 -13.32 4.72
C GLU A 124 18.73 -12.66 3.65
N LYS A 125 18.15 -11.99 2.64
CA LYS A 125 18.92 -11.31 1.58
C LYS A 125 19.42 -9.90 1.95
N ALA A 126 18.87 -9.27 2.99
CA ALA A 126 19.31 -7.94 3.42
C ALA A 126 20.54 -7.96 4.34
N THR A 127 20.93 -9.11 4.89
CA THR A 127 21.98 -9.19 5.94
C THR A 127 23.38 -9.54 5.41
N THR A 128 23.56 -9.85 4.12
CA THR A 128 24.85 -10.36 3.62
C THR A 128 25.69 -9.37 2.81
N LEU A 129 25.33 -8.07 2.74
CA LEU A 129 26.06 -7.11 1.90
C LEU A 129 26.47 -5.78 2.56
N LEU A 130 26.58 -5.69 3.88
CA LEU A 130 27.19 -4.51 4.50
C LEU A 130 28.38 -4.91 5.40
N PRO A 131 29.63 -4.48 5.07
CA PRO A 131 30.66 -4.45 6.07
C PRO A 131 30.32 -3.38 7.10
N SER A 132 30.62 -3.70 8.35
CA SER A 132 30.41 -2.88 9.54
C SER A 132 30.91 -1.46 9.34
N SER A 133 30.00 -0.49 9.39
CA SER A 133 30.35 0.93 9.53
C SER A 133 29.18 1.66 10.17
N SER A 134 29.29 1.81 11.48
CA SER A 134 28.47 2.67 12.33
C SER A 134 28.38 4.10 11.77
N SER A 135 27.19 4.53 11.35
CA SER A 135 26.72 5.90 11.56
C SER A 135 25.24 6.04 11.19
N HIS A 136 24.52 6.76 12.04
CA HIS A 136 23.11 7.10 11.92
C HIS A 136 22.77 7.74 10.56
N ARG A 137 21.85 7.14 9.78
CA ARG A 137 20.77 7.82 9.05
C ARG A 137 19.93 6.81 8.26
N HIS A 138 18.62 6.89 8.50
CA HIS A 138 17.50 6.31 7.75
C HIS A 138 17.84 5.68 6.40
N ASP A 139 17.56 4.38 6.27
CA ASP A 139 17.60 3.59 5.03
C ASP A 139 16.69 4.20 3.95
N ARG A 140 17.23 5.16 3.16
CA ARG A 140 16.65 5.67 1.91
C ARG A 140 17.19 4.82 0.76
N LEU A 141 16.35 3.92 0.25
CA LEU A 141 16.61 3.30 -1.06
C LEU A 141 16.28 4.33 -2.14
N PHE A 142 17.31 4.90 -2.77
CA PHE A 142 17.16 5.78 -3.91
C PHE A 142 16.86 4.94 -5.16
N PHE A 143 15.70 5.18 -5.76
CA PHE A 143 15.41 4.77 -7.13
C PHE A 143 14.97 6.01 -7.90
N GLU A 144 15.83 6.47 -8.80
CA GLU A 144 15.55 7.56 -9.72
C GLU A 144 14.50 7.06 -10.74
N VAL A 145 13.23 7.45 -10.54
CA VAL A 145 12.18 7.20 -11.52
C VAL A 145 12.08 8.44 -12.40
N ASN A 146 12.86 8.43 -13.49
CA ASN A 146 12.74 9.45 -14.53
C ASN A 146 11.32 9.40 -15.11
N ALA A 147 10.55 10.46 -14.88
CA ALA A 147 9.26 10.65 -15.54
C ALA A 147 9.52 10.86 -17.03
N ALA A 148 9.31 9.81 -17.82
CA ALA A 148 9.36 9.90 -19.28
C ALA A 148 8.39 11.00 -19.76
N GLN A 149 8.93 11.97 -20.48
CA GLN A 149 8.12 12.97 -21.20
C GLN A 149 7.39 12.31 -22.39
N PRO A 150 6.21 12.81 -22.77
CA PRO A 150 5.40 12.24 -23.85
C PRO A 150 6.05 12.37 -25.24
#